data_AF-A0A945ZCU5-F1
#
_entry.id   AF-A0A945ZCU5-F1
#
_cell.length_a   1.000
_cell.length_b   1.000
_cell.length_c   1.000
_cell.angle_alpha   90.00
_cell.angle_beta   90.00
_cell.angle_gamma   90.00
#
_symmetry.space_group_name_H-M   'P 1'
#
loop_
_entity.id
_entity.type
_entity.pdbx_description
1 polymer ?
#
loop_
_entity_poly.entity_id
_entity_poly.type
_entity_poly.pdbx_seq_one_letter_code
_entity_poly.pdbx_strand_id
1 'polypeptide(L)'
;MDRRETVTNFRQRLGEAMRRSAMNRSSLARHVGIDRSTISQLLSEGNDRLPRADTVAAIAATLQVSLDWLLGISQEESLGAEILERSFQFQQLRRTEVDVHLARWHAEAAGYKIRYVPYTLPDQIKTERVIAHEYGTRVEEERDEAWERARDRLAYIRQPDTEIEICSTQQGLAGFARGEGIWQGLSPDDRIEQLNLVADLTEELYPRLRWTLHNGREVHSVPVTIFGPHRAAVYAGHMYLVFNTTEHIRVLTRQFDDLVRQATVHAHEFAEHARGLISEVTS
;
A
#
# COMPACT_ATOMS: atom_id res chain seq x y z
N MET A 1 11.23 30.78 23.53
CA MET A 1 10.02 30.95 22.72
C MET A 1 9.17 32.02 23.41
N ASP A 2 8.96 33.17 22.78
CA ASP A 2 8.14 34.23 23.35
C ASP A 2 6.65 33.89 23.16
N ARG A 3 5.89 33.83 24.25
CA ARG A 3 4.46 33.48 24.23
C ARG A 3 3.64 34.44 23.35
N ARG A 4 4.02 35.72 23.27
CA ARG A 4 3.33 36.71 22.42
C ARG A 4 3.57 36.47 20.94
N GLU A 5 4.76 36.01 20.60
CA GLU A 5 5.15 35.64 19.23
C GLU A 5 4.38 34.39 18.78
N THR A 6 4.29 33.36 19.63
CA THR A 6 3.51 32.14 19.35
C THR A 6 2.03 32.44 19.09
N VAL A 7 1.39 33.30 19.89
CA VAL A 7 -0.02 33.68 19.70
C VAL A 7 -0.22 34.44 18.38
N THR A 8 0.71 35.32 18.04
CA THR A 8 0.66 36.10 16.79
C THR A 8 0.83 35.18 15.58
N ASN A 9 1.81 34.29 15.61
CA ASN A 9 2.05 33.31 14.55
C ASN A 9 0.88 32.35 14.38
N PHE A 10 0.30 31.86 15.48
CA PHE A 10 -0.90 31.02 15.45
C PHE A 10 -2.08 31.71 14.77
N ARG A 11 -2.37 32.96 15.13
CA ARG A 11 -3.45 33.75 14.52
C ARG A 11 -3.24 33.94 13.02
N GLN A 12 -2.02 34.29 12.60
CA GLN A 12 -1.69 34.50 11.19
C GLN A 12 -1.83 33.21 10.39
N ARG A 13 -1.22 32.11 10.87
CA ARG A 13 -1.22 30.80 10.20
C ARG A 13 -2.60 30.14 10.18
N LEU A 14 -3.40 30.33 11.23
CA LEU A 14 -4.81 29.92 11.23
C LEU A 14 -5.59 30.63 10.12
N GLY A 15 -5.42 31.95 9.99
CA GLY A 15 -6.05 32.73 8.92
C GLY A 15 -5.60 32.30 7.52
N GLU A 16 -4.31 32.03 7.34
CA GLU A 16 -3.69 31.49 6.13
C GLU A 16 -4.34 30.16 5.72
N ALA A 17 -4.31 29.18 6.61
CA ALA A 17 -4.79 27.82 6.37
C ALA A 17 -6.30 27.79 6.08
N MET A 18 -7.10 28.60 6.78
CA MET A 18 -8.54 28.74 6.51
C MET A 18 -8.84 29.29 5.11
N ARG A 19 -8.06 30.28 4.64
CA ARG A 19 -8.22 30.82 3.28
C ARG A 19 -7.91 29.76 2.23
N ARG A 20 -6.82 29.00 2.43
CA ARG A 20 -6.39 27.94 1.51
C ARG A 20 -7.39 26.79 1.43
N SER A 21 -7.95 26.35 2.56
CA SER A 21 -8.94 25.27 2.61
C SER A 21 -10.36 25.72 2.22
N ALA A 22 -10.52 26.99 1.81
CA ALA A 22 -11.81 27.62 1.53
C ALA A 22 -12.83 27.50 2.69
N MET A 23 -12.35 27.34 3.93
CA MET A 23 -13.18 27.17 5.11
C MET A 23 -13.47 28.52 5.77
N ASN A 24 -14.75 28.83 5.94
CA ASN A 24 -15.19 29.95 6.77
C ASN A 24 -15.24 29.56 8.26
N ARG A 25 -15.33 30.56 9.15
CA ARG A 25 -15.34 30.38 10.62
C ARG A 25 -16.42 29.41 11.11
N SER A 26 -17.61 29.45 10.49
CA SER A 26 -18.72 28.57 10.86
C SER A 26 -18.46 27.12 10.44
N SER A 27 -17.85 26.92 9.26
CA SER A 27 -17.46 25.60 8.77
C SER A 27 -16.40 24.97 9.66
N LEU A 28 -15.34 25.72 9.98
CA LEU A 28 -14.25 25.23 10.83
C LEU A 28 -14.76 24.89 12.24
N ALA A 29 -15.56 25.78 12.84
CA ALA A 29 -16.17 25.58 14.15
C ALA A 29 -16.98 24.26 14.21
N ARG A 30 -17.77 23.98 13.17
CA ARG A 30 -18.56 22.74 13.06
C ARG A 30 -17.70 21.48 12.98
N HIS A 31 -16.63 21.50 12.19
CA HIS A 31 -15.74 20.34 12.04
C HIS A 31 -14.89 20.08 13.29
N VAL A 32 -14.46 21.14 13.99
CA VAL A 32 -13.67 21.05 15.22
C VAL A 32 -14.56 20.73 16.44
N GLY A 33 -15.86 21.03 16.39
CA GLY A 33 -16.79 20.81 17.49
C GLY A 33 -16.76 21.91 18.55
N ILE A 34 -16.48 23.15 18.16
CA ILE A 34 -16.44 24.33 19.07
C ILE A 34 -17.32 25.46 18.55
N ASP A 35 -17.60 26.46 19.39
CA ASP A 35 -18.40 27.62 18.99
C ASP A 35 -17.70 28.50 17.95
N ARG A 36 -18.51 29.06 17.03
CA ARG A 36 -18.05 30.04 16.04
C ARG A 36 -17.42 31.29 16.69
N SER A 37 -17.93 31.67 17.87
CA SER A 37 -17.38 32.79 18.66
C SER A 37 -15.95 32.50 19.10
N THR A 38 -15.63 31.26 19.47
CA THR A 38 -14.28 30.81 19.84
C THR A 38 -13.31 30.96 18.67
N ILE A 39 -13.66 30.47 17.47
CA ILE A 39 -12.83 30.68 16.26
C ILE A 39 -12.66 32.18 15.96
N SER A 40 -13.72 32.98 16.15
CA SER A 40 -13.65 34.42 15.91
C SER A 40 -12.72 35.13 16.91
N GLN A 41 -12.72 34.72 18.18
CA GLN A 41 -11.79 35.23 19.20
C GLN A 41 -10.34 34.86 18.89
N LEU A 42 -10.08 33.63 18.44
CA LEU A 42 -8.75 33.17 18.05
C LEU A 42 -8.13 33.98 16.89
N LEU A 43 -8.98 34.50 15.99
CA LEU A 43 -8.56 35.34 14.86
C LEU A 43 -8.46 36.83 15.19
N SER A 44 -8.91 37.27 16.37
CA SER A 44 -8.92 38.68 16.77
C SER A 44 -7.53 39.16 17.21
N GLU A 45 -7.20 40.41 16.85
CA GLU A 45 -5.87 40.99 17.17
C GLU A 45 -5.63 41.20 18.66
N GLY A 46 -6.71 41.40 19.43
CA GLY A 46 -6.65 41.58 20.88
C GLY A 46 -6.58 40.28 21.69
N ASN A 47 -6.52 39.11 21.04
CA ASN A 47 -6.42 37.84 21.75
C ASN A 47 -4.96 37.53 22.09
N ASP A 48 -4.69 37.31 23.37
CA ASP A 48 -3.37 36.97 23.92
C ASP A 48 -3.28 35.51 24.41
N ARG A 49 -4.31 34.69 24.15
CA ARG A 49 -4.41 33.30 24.60
C ARG A 49 -4.46 32.30 23.46
N LEU A 50 -3.65 31.26 23.58
CA LEU A 50 -3.80 30.03 22.80
C LEU A 50 -4.96 29.20 23.37
N PRO A 51 -5.68 28.46 22.51
CA PRO A 51 -6.67 27.50 22.97
C PRO A 51 -5.98 26.27 23.60
N ARG A 52 -6.77 25.38 24.18
CA ARG A 52 -6.25 24.13 24.75
C ARG A 52 -5.63 23.25 23.65
N ALA A 53 -4.66 22.41 24.03
CA ALA A 53 -3.86 21.62 23.09
C ALA A 53 -4.73 20.69 22.21
N ASP A 54 -5.78 20.10 22.78
CA ASP A 54 -6.80 19.32 22.07
C ASP A 54 -7.49 20.11 20.95
N THR A 55 -7.85 21.37 21.23
CA THR A 55 -8.49 22.27 20.28
C THR A 55 -7.53 22.68 19.17
N VAL A 56 -6.27 22.98 19.50
CA VAL A 56 -5.23 23.29 18.49
C VAL A 56 -5.01 22.08 17.58
N ALA A 57 -4.90 20.87 18.15
CA ALA A 57 -4.72 19.63 17.39
C ALA A 57 -5.92 19.35 16.47
N ALA A 58 -7.15 19.56 16.94
CA ALA A 58 -8.35 19.38 16.13
C ALA A 58 -8.44 20.40 14.97
N ILE A 59 -8.03 21.66 15.20
CA ILE A 59 -7.94 22.69 14.15
C ILE A 59 -6.89 22.30 13.11
N ALA A 60 -5.70 21.89 13.54
CA ALA A 60 -4.61 21.46 12.67
C ALA A 60 -5.04 20.27 11.79
N ALA A 61 -5.65 19.24 12.39
CA ALA A 61 -6.19 18.08 11.69
C ALA A 61 -7.28 18.48 10.67
N THR A 62 -8.22 19.35 11.05
CA THR A 62 -9.29 19.79 10.15
C THR A 62 -8.76 20.58 8.95
N LEU A 63 -7.72 21.39 9.16
CA LEU A 63 -7.12 22.22 8.12
C LEU A 63 -6.00 21.51 7.35
N GLN A 64 -5.69 20.25 7.69
CA GLN A 64 -4.63 19.44 7.08
C GLN A 64 -3.24 20.11 7.13
N VAL A 65 -2.93 20.77 8.26
CA VAL A 65 -1.62 21.37 8.56
C VAL A 65 -0.96 20.76 9.80
N SER A 66 0.36 20.82 9.92
CA SER A 66 1.06 20.31 11.11
C SER A 66 0.75 21.15 12.35
N LEU A 67 0.76 20.53 13.53
CA LEU A 67 0.54 21.23 14.80
C LEU A 67 1.67 22.24 15.06
N ASP A 68 2.91 21.83 14.77
CA ASP A 68 4.11 22.63 14.99
C ASP A 68 4.17 23.83 14.04
N TRP A 69 3.70 23.69 12.81
CA TRP A 69 3.51 24.85 11.95
C TRP A 69 2.38 25.73 12.48
N LEU A 70 1.23 25.17 12.86
CA LEU A 70 0.14 26.01 13.35
C LEU A 70 0.56 26.84 14.58
N LEU A 71 1.47 26.33 15.42
CA LEU A 71 2.01 27.03 16.59
C LEU A 71 3.22 27.93 16.31
N GLY A 72 3.72 28.00 15.08
CA GLY A 72 4.90 28.83 14.78
C GLY A 72 6.24 28.19 15.14
N ILE A 73 6.27 26.88 15.45
CA ILE A 73 7.45 26.13 15.87
C ILE A 73 8.25 25.63 14.65
N SER A 74 7.55 25.17 13.61
CA SER A 74 8.14 24.69 12.34
C SER A 74 7.74 25.58 11.16
N GLN A 75 8.54 25.59 10.08
CA GLN A 75 8.15 26.20 8.79
C GLN A 75 7.42 25.21 7.86
N GLU A 76 7.32 23.94 8.24
CA GLU A 76 6.70 22.90 7.42
C GLU A 76 5.19 22.82 7.63
N GLU A 77 4.45 23.41 6.68
CA GLU A 77 3.00 23.61 6.77
C GLU A 77 2.16 22.34 6.68
N SER A 78 2.62 21.33 5.95
CA SER A 78 1.78 20.19 5.57
C SER A 78 1.70 19.15 6.69
N LEU A 79 0.48 18.74 7.09
CA LEU A 79 0.29 17.45 7.79
C LEU A 79 0.85 16.30 6.93
N GLY A 80 0.94 16.50 5.62
CA GLY A 80 1.64 15.62 4.69
C GLY A 80 3.04 15.26 5.17
N ALA A 81 3.86 16.21 5.64
CA ALA A 81 5.22 15.95 6.12
C ALA A 81 5.26 15.21 7.46
N GLU A 82 4.31 15.45 8.38
CA GLU A 82 4.23 14.77 9.68
C GLU A 82 3.51 13.41 9.62
N ILE A 83 2.52 13.24 8.73
CA ILE A 83 1.95 11.93 8.36
C ILE A 83 3.00 11.16 7.58
N LEU A 84 3.81 11.85 6.77
CA LEU A 84 5.03 11.30 6.22
C LEU A 84 5.96 10.86 7.38
N GLU A 85 6.33 11.69 8.33
CA GLU A 85 7.27 11.31 9.40
C GLU A 85 6.73 10.27 10.41
N ARG A 86 5.42 10.23 10.69
CA ARG A 86 4.79 9.25 11.60
C ARG A 86 4.34 7.96 10.92
N SER A 87 4.20 7.97 9.58
CA SER A 87 3.82 6.79 8.78
C SER A 87 4.96 6.28 7.89
N PHE A 88 6.03 7.06 7.69
CA PHE A 88 7.21 6.67 6.93
C PHE A 88 8.26 6.22 7.92
N GLN A 89 8.35 4.92 8.09
CA GLN A 89 9.65 4.35 8.38
C GLN A 89 10.46 4.41 7.08
N PHE A 90 11.21 5.50 6.89
CA PHE A 90 12.40 5.47 6.05
C PHE A 90 13.41 4.57 6.76
N GLN A 91 13.24 3.26 6.61
CA GLN A 91 14.35 2.37 6.81
C GLN A 91 14.85 2.04 5.41
N GLN A 92 16.08 2.48 5.15
CA GLN A 92 16.88 1.97 4.05
C GLN A 92 17.23 0.53 4.42
N LEU A 93 16.22 -0.34 4.39
CA LEU A 93 16.31 -1.71 4.86
C LEU A 93 17.15 -2.48 3.87
N ARG A 94 18.06 -3.31 4.39
CA ARG A 94 18.53 -4.42 3.57
C ARG A 94 17.32 -5.29 3.23
N ARG A 95 17.28 -5.88 2.03
CA ARG A 95 16.14 -6.72 1.59
C ARG A 95 15.73 -7.76 2.65
N THR A 96 16.71 -8.34 3.34
CA THR A 96 16.50 -9.27 4.46
C THR A 96 15.68 -8.68 5.62
N GLU A 97 15.84 -7.40 5.94
CA GLU A 97 15.08 -6.73 7.01
C GLU A 97 13.65 -6.41 6.55
N VAL A 98 13.48 -6.05 5.27
CA VAL A 98 12.15 -5.94 4.64
C VAL A 98 11.39 -7.27 4.71
N ASP A 99 12.09 -8.37 4.48
CA ASP A 99 11.51 -9.72 4.49
C ASP A 99 11.02 -10.13 5.89
N VAL A 100 11.81 -9.86 6.94
CA VAL A 100 11.40 -10.10 8.34
C VAL A 100 10.14 -9.31 8.69
N HIS A 101 10.06 -8.05 8.26
CA HIS A 101 8.86 -7.24 8.45
C HIS A 101 7.65 -7.82 7.73
N LEU A 102 7.83 -8.26 6.48
CA LEU A 102 6.74 -8.79 5.66
C LEU A 102 6.16 -10.09 6.25
N ALA A 103 7.01 -11.01 6.72
CA ALA A 103 6.58 -12.23 7.39
C ALA A 103 5.76 -11.92 8.67
N ARG A 104 6.24 -10.96 9.48
CA ARG A 104 5.51 -10.50 10.66
C ARG A 104 4.15 -9.90 10.29
N TRP A 105 4.07 -9.13 9.22
CA TRP A 105 2.82 -8.51 8.76
C TRP A 105 1.79 -9.55 8.30
N HIS A 106 2.24 -10.63 7.65
CA HIS A 106 1.37 -11.77 7.33
C HIS A 106 0.81 -12.45 8.59
N ALA A 107 1.65 -12.67 9.61
CA ALA A 107 1.22 -13.26 10.88
C ALA A 107 0.22 -12.36 11.62
N GLU A 108 0.46 -11.04 11.67
CA GLU A 108 -0.45 -10.06 12.29
C GLU A 108 -1.80 -9.96 11.56
N ALA A 109 -1.84 -10.30 10.28
CA ALA A 109 -3.06 -10.29 9.46
C ALA A 109 -3.83 -11.62 9.47
N ALA A 110 -3.42 -12.60 10.28
CA ALA A 110 -4.10 -13.89 10.37
C ALA A 110 -5.61 -13.71 10.68
N GLY A 111 -6.46 -14.44 9.96
CA GLY A 111 -7.92 -14.31 10.05
C GLY A 111 -8.52 -13.12 9.29
N TYR A 112 -7.69 -12.26 8.69
CA TYR A 112 -8.14 -11.22 7.77
C TYR A 112 -7.73 -11.53 6.33
N LYS A 113 -8.55 -11.05 5.38
CA LYS A 113 -8.22 -11.11 3.96
C LYS A 113 -7.02 -10.22 3.63
N ILE A 114 -6.04 -10.79 2.96
CA ILE A 114 -4.90 -10.05 2.37
C ILE A 114 -5.20 -9.76 0.91
N ARG A 115 -5.08 -8.49 0.51
CA ARG A 115 -5.19 -8.08 -0.90
C ARG A 115 -3.80 -7.78 -1.45
N TYR A 116 -3.51 -8.23 -2.65
CA TYR A 116 -2.15 -8.15 -3.20
C TYR A 116 -2.14 -7.82 -4.69
N VAL A 117 -1.40 -6.77 -5.05
CA VAL A 117 -1.00 -6.47 -6.42
C VAL A 117 0.51 -6.69 -6.51
N PRO A 118 0.96 -7.76 -7.18
CA PRO A 118 2.39 -8.03 -7.33
C PRO A 118 3.03 -7.11 -8.38
N TYR A 119 4.37 -6.98 -8.31
CA TYR A 119 5.16 -6.34 -9.37
C TYR A 119 5.40 -7.31 -10.55
N THR A 120 5.66 -8.58 -10.25
CA THR A 120 5.85 -9.66 -11.24
C THR A 120 4.79 -10.75 -11.01
N LEU A 121 5.16 -12.04 -10.99
CA LEU A 121 4.30 -13.08 -10.46
C LEU A 121 4.29 -13.01 -8.91
N PRO A 122 3.21 -13.45 -8.23
CA PRO A 122 3.18 -13.55 -6.77
C PRO A 122 4.23 -14.55 -6.27
N ASP A 123 5.08 -14.13 -5.32
CA ASP A 123 6.19 -14.97 -4.84
C ASP A 123 5.73 -16.29 -4.21
N GLN A 124 4.52 -16.33 -3.63
CA GLN A 124 3.98 -17.47 -2.91
C GLN A 124 3.71 -18.70 -3.80
N ILE A 125 3.72 -18.50 -5.12
CA ILE A 125 3.29 -19.49 -6.10
C ILE A 125 4.29 -19.59 -7.25
N LYS A 126 5.53 -19.12 -7.06
CA LYS A 126 6.62 -19.31 -8.02
C LYS A 126 7.33 -20.64 -7.80
N THR A 127 7.81 -21.24 -8.89
CA THR A 127 8.78 -22.34 -8.86
C THR A 127 10.15 -21.82 -8.46
N GLU A 128 11.01 -22.72 -7.97
CA GLU A 128 12.41 -22.41 -7.67
C GLU A 128 13.14 -21.82 -8.88
N ARG A 129 12.86 -22.34 -10.09
CA ARG A 129 13.48 -21.89 -11.34
C ARG A 129 13.13 -20.46 -11.69
N VAL A 130 11.86 -20.07 -11.53
CA VAL A 130 11.41 -18.70 -11.77
C VAL A 130 12.02 -17.74 -10.73
N ILE A 131 12.08 -18.14 -9.46
CA ILE A 131 12.73 -17.33 -8.42
C ILE A 131 14.22 -17.15 -8.73
N ALA A 132 14.94 -18.23 -9.04
CA ALA A 132 16.35 -18.16 -9.38
C ALA A 132 16.60 -17.24 -10.58
N HIS A 133 15.72 -17.28 -11.59
CA HIS A 133 15.80 -16.42 -12.77
C HIS A 133 15.56 -14.94 -12.43
N GLU A 134 14.48 -14.60 -11.71
CA GLU A 134 14.16 -13.22 -11.34
C GLU A 134 15.23 -12.59 -10.40
N TYR A 135 15.92 -13.42 -9.61
CA TYR A 135 17.01 -12.97 -8.77
C TYR A 135 18.35 -12.80 -9.52
N GLY A 136 18.51 -13.41 -10.70
CA GLY A 136 19.62 -13.16 -11.62
C GLY A 136 21.00 -13.54 -11.05
N THR A 137 22.00 -12.67 -11.26
CA THR A 137 23.42 -12.88 -10.88
C THR A 137 23.72 -12.62 -9.40
N ARG A 138 22.71 -12.71 -8.52
CA ARG A 138 22.90 -12.56 -7.07
C ARG A 138 23.66 -13.74 -6.49
N VAL A 139 24.20 -13.55 -5.28
CA VAL A 139 24.91 -14.61 -4.55
C VAL A 139 23.97 -15.78 -4.30
N GLU A 140 24.48 -17.00 -4.39
CA GLU A 140 23.69 -18.24 -4.26
C GLU A 140 22.84 -18.28 -2.99
N GLU A 141 23.41 -17.86 -1.85
CA GLU A 141 22.73 -17.72 -0.57
C GLU A 141 21.45 -16.87 -0.66
N GLU A 142 21.46 -15.74 -1.37
CA GLU A 142 20.29 -14.86 -1.50
C GLU A 142 19.14 -15.52 -2.28
N ARG A 143 19.47 -16.44 -3.21
CA ARG A 143 18.49 -17.19 -3.99
C ARG A 143 17.85 -18.30 -3.16
N ASP A 144 18.67 -19.01 -2.39
CA ASP A 144 18.20 -20.08 -1.51
C ASP A 144 17.26 -19.53 -0.44
N GLU A 145 17.63 -18.39 0.18
CA GLU A 145 16.75 -17.73 1.13
C GLU A 145 15.44 -17.25 0.47
N ALA A 146 15.50 -16.76 -0.78
CA ALA A 146 14.30 -16.36 -1.51
C ALA A 146 13.37 -17.54 -1.79
N TRP A 147 13.93 -18.71 -2.07
CA TRP A 147 13.18 -19.94 -2.26
C TRP A 147 12.53 -20.41 -0.96
N GLU A 148 13.29 -20.49 0.14
CA GLU A 148 12.73 -20.86 1.44
C GLU A 148 11.59 -19.92 1.85
N ARG A 149 11.72 -18.60 1.60
CA ARG A 149 10.63 -17.65 1.82
C ARG A 149 9.40 -17.92 0.97
N ALA A 150 9.57 -18.27 -0.30
CA ALA A 150 8.44 -18.63 -1.16
C ALA A 150 7.72 -19.88 -0.64
N ARG A 151 8.49 -20.88 -0.14
CA ARG A 151 7.94 -22.09 0.49
C ARG A 151 7.17 -21.78 1.78
N ASP A 152 7.72 -20.94 2.65
CA ASP A 152 7.04 -20.50 3.87
C ASP A 152 5.72 -19.80 3.56
N ARG A 153 5.70 -18.96 2.53
CA ARG A 153 4.46 -18.31 2.10
C ARG A 153 3.47 -19.30 1.47
N LEU A 154 3.94 -20.26 0.66
CA LEU A 154 3.08 -21.31 0.14
C LEU A 154 2.48 -22.15 1.28
N ALA A 155 3.25 -22.44 2.32
CA ALA A 155 2.76 -23.12 3.52
C ALA A 155 1.71 -22.27 4.24
N TYR A 156 1.92 -20.96 4.33
CA TYR A 156 0.94 -20.02 4.88
C TYR A 156 -0.38 -20.02 4.09
N ILE A 157 -0.35 -19.87 2.75
CA ILE A 157 -1.58 -19.80 1.93
C ILE A 157 -2.40 -21.10 1.97
N ARG A 158 -1.78 -22.22 2.34
CA ARG A 158 -2.45 -23.51 2.50
C ARG A 158 -3.15 -23.66 3.85
N GLN A 159 -2.84 -22.82 4.84
CA GLN A 159 -3.49 -22.89 6.16
C GLN A 159 -5.00 -22.60 6.07
N PRO A 160 -5.86 -23.28 6.87
CA PRO A 160 -7.32 -23.14 6.81
C PRO A 160 -7.83 -21.70 6.83
N ASP A 161 -7.29 -20.87 7.71
CA ASP A 161 -7.84 -19.54 8.05
C ASP A 161 -7.24 -18.39 7.22
N THR A 162 -6.67 -18.70 6.05
CA THR A 162 -6.09 -17.70 5.15
C THR A 162 -7.04 -17.37 4.00
N GLU A 163 -7.19 -16.08 3.73
CA GLU A 163 -7.85 -15.57 2.52
C GLU A 163 -6.93 -14.58 1.81
N ILE A 164 -6.64 -14.84 0.54
CA ILE A 164 -5.75 -14.03 -0.28
C ILE A 164 -6.43 -13.71 -1.60
N GLU A 165 -6.48 -12.43 -1.93
CA GLU A 165 -7.03 -11.93 -3.19
C GLU A 165 -5.93 -11.18 -3.94
N ILE A 166 -5.57 -11.70 -5.11
CA ILE A 166 -4.50 -11.22 -5.98
C ILE A 166 -5.13 -10.56 -7.19
N CYS A 167 -4.59 -9.42 -7.60
CA CYS A 167 -4.93 -8.78 -8.87
C CYS A 167 -3.66 -8.45 -9.65
N SER A 168 -3.54 -8.98 -10.86
CA SER A 168 -2.40 -8.74 -11.76
C SER A 168 -2.88 -8.22 -13.11
N THR A 169 -1.95 -7.78 -13.97
CA THR A 169 -2.28 -7.42 -15.35
C THR A 169 -2.30 -8.68 -16.23
N GLN A 170 -3.23 -8.75 -17.19
CA GLN A 170 -3.19 -9.80 -18.22
C GLN A 170 -1.89 -9.75 -19.03
N GLN A 171 -1.40 -8.54 -19.31
CA GLN A 171 -0.15 -8.34 -20.04
C GLN A 171 1.05 -8.92 -19.30
N GLY A 172 1.07 -8.84 -17.96
CA GLY A 172 2.13 -9.44 -17.15
C GLY A 172 2.16 -10.96 -17.28
N LEU A 173 1.00 -11.62 -17.20
CA LEU A 173 0.92 -13.08 -17.30
C LEU A 173 1.18 -13.57 -18.74
N ALA A 174 0.67 -12.88 -19.75
CA ALA A 174 0.93 -13.21 -21.15
C ALA A 174 2.40 -12.94 -21.54
N GLY A 175 2.99 -11.86 -21.02
CA GLY A 175 4.43 -11.57 -21.17
C GLY A 175 5.30 -12.63 -20.51
N PHE A 176 4.89 -13.16 -19.35
CA PHE A 176 5.55 -14.32 -18.73
C PHE A 176 5.49 -15.54 -19.63
N ALA A 177 4.31 -15.90 -20.16
CA ALA A 177 4.16 -17.04 -21.06
C ALA A 177 5.08 -16.93 -22.28
N ARG A 178 5.20 -15.74 -22.89
CA ARG A 178 6.10 -15.47 -24.03
C ARG A 178 7.58 -15.27 -23.67
N GLY A 179 7.95 -15.25 -22.39
CA GLY A 179 9.34 -15.05 -21.96
C GLY A 179 9.85 -13.62 -22.23
N GLU A 180 8.95 -12.63 -22.18
CA GLU A 180 9.25 -11.24 -22.44
C GLU A 180 9.79 -10.52 -21.18
N GLY A 181 10.35 -9.32 -21.35
CA GLY A 181 10.78 -8.48 -20.24
C GLY A 181 11.85 -9.12 -19.36
N ILE A 182 11.58 -9.23 -18.06
CA ILE A 182 12.53 -9.80 -17.08
C ILE A 182 12.68 -11.32 -17.17
N TRP A 183 11.83 -12.00 -17.96
CA TRP A 183 11.85 -13.46 -18.13
C TRP A 183 12.58 -13.90 -19.42
N GLN A 184 13.27 -12.97 -20.09
CA GLN A 184 14.10 -13.29 -21.24
C GLN A 184 15.21 -14.28 -20.84
N GLY A 185 15.27 -15.41 -21.55
CA GLY A 185 16.21 -16.49 -21.28
C GLY A 185 15.72 -17.53 -20.27
N LEU A 186 14.52 -17.39 -19.71
CA LEU A 186 13.86 -18.48 -18.98
C LEU A 186 13.34 -19.53 -19.98
N SER A 187 13.63 -20.81 -19.73
CA SER A 187 13.31 -21.85 -20.70
C SER A 187 11.79 -21.96 -20.94
N PRO A 188 11.35 -22.41 -22.12
CA PRO A 188 9.95 -22.74 -22.37
C PRO A 188 9.40 -23.73 -21.34
N ASP A 189 10.17 -24.76 -20.99
CA ASP A 189 9.74 -25.79 -20.03
C ASP A 189 9.50 -25.22 -18.63
N ASP A 190 10.40 -24.36 -18.13
CA ASP A 190 10.23 -23.70 -16.81
C ASP A 190 8.98 -22.80 -16.79
N ARG A 191 8.66 -22.13 -17.92
CA ARG A 191 7.46 -21.30 -18.05
C ARG A 191 6.19 -22.13 -18.07
N ILE A 192 6.19 -23.27 -18.77
CA ILE A 192 5.07 -24.22 -18.80
C ILE A 192 4.83 -24.82 -17.42
N GLU A 193 5.89 -25.23 -16.72
CA GLU A 193 5.82 -25.73 -15.34
C GLU A 193 5.18 -24.68 -14.42
N GLN A 194 5.65 -23.43 -14.49
CA GLN A 194 5.11 -22.34 -13.68
C GLN A 194 3.63 -22.06 -13.96
N LEU A 195 3.19 -22.09 -15.23
CA LEU A 195 1.79 -21.88 -15.60
C LEU A 195 0.87 -23.00 -15.09
N ASN A 196 1.33 -24.26 -15.19
CA ASN A 196 0.60 -25.40 -14.63
C ASN A 196 0.50 -25.29 -13.11
N LEU A 197 1.61 -24.96 -12.43
CA LEU A 197 1.63 -24.80 -10.97
C LEU A 197 0.60 -23.76 -10.50
N VAL A 198 0.55 -22.59 -11.13
CA VAL A 198 -0.40 -21.54 -10.70
C VAL A 198 -1.85 -21.91 -11.02
N ALA A 199 -2.11 -22.59 -12.13
CA ALA A 199 -3.44 -23.09 -12.46
C ALA A 199 -3.92 -24.09 -11.40
N ASP A 200 -3.08 -25.09 -11.07
CA ASP A 200 -3.42 -26.13 -10.10
C ASP A 200 -3.61 -25.55 -8.69
N LEU A 201 -2.72 -24.65 -8.25
CA LEU A 201 -2.83 -24.02 -6.92
C LEU A 201 -4.05 -23.12 -6.80
N THR A 202 -4.38 -22.35 -7.83
CA THR A 202 -5.56 -21.47 -7.80
C THR A 202 -6.86 -22.26 -7.85
N GLU A 203 -6.89 -23.39 -8.55
CA GLU A 203 -8.03 -24.32 -8.56
C GLU A 203 -8.18 -25.04 -7.21
N GLU A 204 -7.08 -25.56 -6.64
CA GLU A 204 -7.07 -26.25 -5.35
C GLU A 204 -7.52 -25.35 -4.19
N LEU A 205 -7.04 -24.10 -4.18
CA LEU A 205 -7.22 -23.18 -3.06
C LEU A 205 -8.43 -22.26 -3.23
N TYR A 206 -9.18 -22.34 -4.33
CA TYR A 206 -10.41 -21.57 -4.51
C TYR A 206 -11.50 -22.01 -3.51
N PRO A 207 -12.26 -21.09 -2.87
CA PRO A 207 -12.29 -19.63 -3.07
C PRO A 207 -11.37 -18.82 -2.15
N ARG A 208 -10.50 -19.48 -1.37
CA ARG A 208 -9.62 -18.82 -0.39
C ARG A 208 -8.47 -18.08 -1.06
N LEU A 209 -7.90 -18.65 -2.12
CA LEU A 209 -7.01 -17.97 -3.05
C LEU A 209 -7.82 -17.53 -4.28
N ARG A 210 -7.87 -16.22 -4.51
CA ARG A 210 -8.51 -15.63 -5.70
C ARG A 210 -7.45 -14.88 -6.47
N TRP A 211 -7.30 -15.18 -7.75
CA TRP A 211 -6.42 -14.41 -8.62
C TRP A 211 -7.19 -13.88 -9.83
N THR A 212 -7.30 -12.55 -9.92
CA THR A 212 -7.97 -11.87 -11.03
C THR A 212 -6.96 -11.17 -11.93
N LEU A 213 -7.30 -11.02 -13.21
CA LEU A 213 -6.50 -10.25 -14.15
C LEU A 213 -7.32 -9.08 -14.70
N HIS A 214 -6.71 -7.90 -14.74
CA HIS A 214 -7.28 -6.71 -15.38
C HIS A 214 -6.47 -6.32 -16.62
N ASN A 215 -7.06 -5.49 -17.47
CA ASN A 215 -6.37 -4.91 -18.61
C ASN A 215 -5.49 -3.72 -18.16
N GLY A 216 -4.16 -3.91 -18.18
CA GLY A 216 -3.19 -2.88 -17.78
C GLY A 216 -3.15 -1.64 -18.66
N ARG A 217 -3.84 -1.65 -19.82
CA ARG A 217 -4.00 -0.47 -20.69
C ARG A 217 -5.15 0.44 -20.25
N GLU A 218 -6.09 -0.09 -19.48
CA GLU A 218 -7.28 0.63 -19.02
C GLU A 218 -7.09 1.12 -17.58
N VAL A 219 -6.50 0.29 -16.73
CA VAL A 219 -6.27 0.60 -15.32
C VAL A 219 -4.83 0.30 -14.96
N HIS A 220 -4.23 1.19 -14.19
CA HIS A 220 -2.87 1.02 -13.67
C HIS A 220 -2.90 0.95 -12.14
N SER A 221 -2.08 0.06 -11.58
CA SER A 221 -1.84 0.00 -10.14
C SER A 221 -0.36 -0.17 -9.86
N VAL A 222 0.10 0.49 -8.81
CA VAL A 222 1.39 0.20 -8.19
C VAL A 222 1.32 -1.13 -7.43
N PRO A 223 2.45 -1.82 -7.22
CA PRO A 223 2.46 -3.03 -6.40
C PRO A 223 2.17 -2.67 -4.94
N VAL A 224 1.20 -3.36 -4.35
CA VAL A 224 0.69 -3.05 -3.02
C VAL A 224 0.18 -4.31 -2.33
N THR A 225 0.43 -4.43 -1.02
CA THR A 225 -0.17 -5.47 -0.17
C THR A 225 -0.98 -4.81 0.94
N ILE A 226 -2.25 -5.19 1.09
CA ILE A 226 -3.16 -4.69 2.12
C ILE A 226 -3.47 -5.83 3.08
N PHE A 227 -3.06 -5.65 4.34
CA PHE A 227 -3.14 -6.61 5.43
C PHE A 227 -4.39 -6.33 6.27
N GLY A 228 -5.56 -6.71 5.73
CA GLY A 228 -6.84 -6.45 6.38
C GLY A 228 -7.03 -4.96 6.74
N PRO A 229 -7.54 -4.65 7.94
CA PRO A 229 -7.69 -3.27 8.41
C PRO A 229 -6.43 -2.72 9.09
N HIS A 230 -5.35 -3.50 9.20
CA HIS A 230 -4.18 -3.15 10.02
C HIS A 230 -3.21 -2.23 9.28
N ARG A 231 -2.90 -2.56 8.03
CA ARG A 231 -1.97 -1.76 7.22
C ARG A 231 -2.06 -2.02 5.73
N ALA A 232 -1.47 -1.12 4.96
CA ALA A 232 -1.16 -1.31 3.56
C ALA A 232 0.30 -0.95 3.29
N ALA A 233 1.00 -1.77 2.50
CA ALA A 233 2.39 -1.58 2.14
C ALA A 233 2.52 -1.44 0.62
N VAL A 234 2.91 -0.27 0.14
CA VAL A 234 3.16 0.02 -1.28
C VAL A 234 4.63 -0.18 -1.57
N TYR A 235 4.96 -1.00 -2.56
CA TYR A 235 6.34 -1.24 -2.94
C TYR A 235 6.90 -0.05 -3.74
N ALA A 236 8.05 0.47 -3.31
CA ALA A 236 8.76 1.58 -3.92
C ALA A 236 10.23 1.21 -4.21
N GLY A 237 10.45 0.05 -4.84
CA GLY A 237 11.76 -0.40 -5.30
C GLY A 237 12.62 -1.01 -4.18
N HIS A 238 13.32 -0.20 -3.40
CA HIS A 238 14.19 -0.70 -2.31
C HIS A 238 13.58 -0.50 -0.93
N MET A 239 12.33 -0.07 -0.87
CA MET A 239 11.58 0.16 0.37
C MET A 239 10.08 -0.04 0.17
N TYR A 240 9.36 -0.06 1.29
CA TYR A 240 7.90 -0.03 1.31
C TYR A 240 7.42 1.26 1.95
N LEU A 241 6.42 1.89 1.33
CA LEU A 241 5.63 2.93 1.97
C LEU A 241 4.50 2.26 2.75
N VAL A 242 4.53 2.37 4.08
CA VAL A 242 3.60 1.65 4.96
C VAL A 242 2.57 2.60 5.54
N PHE A 243 1.29 2.31 5.31
CA PHE A 243 0.16 3.08 5.83
C PHE A 243 -0.53 2.28 6.93
N ASN A 244 -0.59 2.82 8.15
CA ASN A 244 -1.27 2.19 9.30
C ASN A 244 -2.58 2.89 9.70
N THR A 245 -2.93 3.99 9.03
CA THR A 245 -4.16 4.74 9.36
C THR A 245 -5.36 4.16 8.61
N THR A 246 -6.49 4.03 9.29
CA THR A 246 -7.75 3.50 8.73
C THR A 246 -8.20 4.21 7.44
N GLU A 247 -7.99 5.53 7.33
CA GLU A 247 -8.38 6.31 6.15
C GLU A 247 -7.62 5.89 4.89
N HIS A 248 -6.28 5.90 4.94
CA HIS A 248 -5.43 5.45 3.83
C HIS A 248 -5.67 3.99 3.46
N ILE A 249 -5.83 3.10 4.46
CA ILE A 249 -6.11 1.68 4.22
C ILE A 249 -7.44 1.52 3.46
N ARG A 250 -8.48 2.28 3.83
CA ARG A 250 -9.77 2.27 3.11
C ARG A 250 -9.65 2.78 1.68
N VAL A 251 -8.85 3.81 1.43
CA VAL A 251 -8.60 4.32 0.06
C VAL A 251 -7.95 3.24 -0.79
N LEU A 252 -6.86 2.64 -0.31
CA LEU A 252 -6.15 1.58 -1.04
C LEU A 252 -7.01 0.33 -1.23
N THR A 253 -7.84 -0.02 -0.23
CA THR A 253 -8.79 -1.12 -0.33
C THR A 253 -9.81 -0.88 -1.44
N ARG A 254 -10.39 0.33 -1.51
CA ARG A 254 -11.32 0.68 -2.59
C ARG A 254 -10.65 0.61 -3.96
N GLN A 255 -9.44 1.14 -4.10
CA GLN A 255 -8.68 1.06 -5.34
C GLN A 255 -8.45 -0.39 -5.75
N PHE A 256 -8.10 -1.27 -4.82
CA PHE A 256 -7.97 -2.70 -5.10
C PHE A 256 -9.30 -3.33 -5.54
N ASP A 257 -10.38 -3.07 -4.79
CA ASP A 257 -11.71 -3.60 -5.11
C ASP A 257 -12.20 -3.10 -6.50
N ASP A 258 -11.79 -1.90 -6.92
CA ASP A 258 -12.06 -1.36 -8.26
C ASP A 258 -11.26 -2.05 -9.37
N LEU A 259 -10.02 -2.52 -9.09
CA LEU A 259 -9.26 -3.37 -10.02
C LEU A 259 -9.98 -4.71 -10.22
N VAL A 260 -10.45 -5.33 -9.13
CA VAL A 260 -11.21 -6.58 -9.19
C VAL A 260 -12.51 -6.41 -9.96
N ARG A 261 -13.19 -5.26 -9.81
CA ARG A 261 -14.41 -4.93 -10.56
C ARG A 261 -14.18 -4.80 -12.07
N GLN A 262 -12.98 -4.38 -12.46
CA GLN A 262 -12.55 -4.19 -13.86
C GLN A 262 -11.75 -5.39 -14.37
N ALA A 263 -11.75 -6.50 -13.65
CA ALA A 263 -11.10 -7.72 -14.08
C ALA A 263 -11.73 -8.23 -15.38
N THR A 264 -10.87 -8.58 -16.33
CA THR A 264 -11.23 -9.21 -17.60
C THR A 264 -11.12 -10.73 -17.54
N VAL A 265 -10.39 -11.26 -16.54
CA VAL A 265 -10.41 -12.68 -16.14
C VAL A 265 -10.70 -12.73 -14.65
N HIS A 266 -11.80 -13.37 -14.29
CA HIS A 266 -12.22 -13.52 -12.91
C HIS A 266 -11.55 -14.74 -12.25
N ALA A 267 -11.59 -14.79 -10.91
CA ALA A 267 -10.84 -15.78 -10.15
C ALA A 267 -11.19 -17.24 -10.47
N HIS A 268 -12.45 -17.52 -10.82
CA HIS A 268 -12.90 -18.86 -11.20
C HIS A 268 -12.49 -19.27 -12.62
N GLU A 269 -12.09 -18.30 -13.47
CA GLU A 269 -11.65 -18.51 -14.86
C GLU A 269 -10.12 -18.56 -14.94
N PHE A 270 -9.42 -18.14 -13.88
CA PHE A 270 -7.97 -17.97 -13.89
C PHE A 270 -7.22 -19.25 -14.27
N ALA A 271 -7.59 -20.39 -13.69
CA ALA A 271 -6.89 -21.65 -13.93
C ALA A 271 -6.98 -22.08 -15.41
N GLU A 272 -8.17 -21.95 -16.01
CA GLU A 272 -8.36 -22.21 -17.45
C GLU A 272 -7.56 -21.23 -18.31
N HIS A 273 -7.60 -19.94 -17.96
CA HIS A 273 -6.84 -18.91 -18.67
C HIS A 273 -5.32 -19.17 -18.63
N ALA A 274 -4.77 -19.50 -17.45
CA ALA A 274 -3.36 -19.81 -17.28
C ALA A 274 -2.93 -21.03 -18.10
N ARG A 275 -3.76 -22.08 -18.15
CA ARG A 275 -3.52 -23.25 -19.02
C ARG A 275 -3.61 -22.88 -20.50
N GLY A 276 -4.52 -22.00 -20.88
CA GLY A 276 -4.62 -21.48 -22.26
C GLY A 276 -3.35 -20.78 -22.75
N LEU A 277 -2.69 -20.03 -21.86
CA LEU A 277 -1.43 -19.32 -22.16
C LEU A 277 -0.25 -20.26 -22.45
N ILE A 278 -0.34 -21.55 -22.12
CA ILE A 278 0.68 -22.54 -22.48
C ILE A 278 0.86 -22.59 -24.01
N SER A 279 -0.22 -22.38 -24.77
CA SER A 279 -0.15 -22.32 -26.24
C SER A 279 0.60 -21.10 -26.79
N GLU A 280 0.80 -20.06 -25.98
CA GLU A 280 1.58 -18.86 -26.32
C GLU A 280 3.06 -18.98 -25.94
N VAL A 281 3.48 -20.09 -25.32
CA VAL A 281 4.89 -20.27 -24.92
C VAL A 281 5.74 -20.45 -26.17
N THR A 282 6.51 -19.40 -26.48
CA THR A 282 7.46 -19.39 -27.60
C THR A 282 8.78 -20.06 -27.21
N SER A 283 9.41 -20.71 -28.19
CA SER A 283 10.77 -21.26 -28.08
C SER A 283 11.82 -20.19 -27.79
#